data_AF-A0A1M4ST98-F1
#
_entry.id   AF-A0A1M4ST98-F1
#
_cell.length_a   1.000
_cell.length_b   1.000
_cell.length_c   1.000
_cell.angle_alpha   90.00
_cell.angle_beta   90.00
_cell.angle_gamma   90.00
#
_symmetry.space_group_name_H-M   'P 1'
#
loop_
_entity.id
_entity.type
_entity.pdbx_description
1 polymer ?
#
loop_
_entity_poly.entity_id
_entity_poly.type
_entity_poly.pdbx_seq_one_letter_code
_entity_poly.pdbx_strand_id
1 'polypeptide(L)'
;MELIPKTKKKWTQIRNDLARNSMNFLWDEKNQKFIPHIYLDGSPYPDDFDENKIYYHGGTAIAIEAGLLNNKQVKTSLNKMIANVEASGAGSIGLTLYPPYPKWAFENKGMYPYGYQNGGDWTWFGARMIQQLVKLGFVKEAYDQLLPMTDRVIKNNGFYEWYTVDNKPEGSGTFRGSAGVLYKSIELLEEWAEKQK
;
A
#
# COMPACT_ATOMS: atom_id res chain seq x y z
N MET A 1 6.18 12.46 -17.75
CA MET A 1 7.64 12.20 -17.84
C MET A 1 8.01 12.24 -19.31
N GLU A 2 8.64 13.32 -19.76
CA GLU A 2 9.11 13.42 -21.14
C GLU A 2 10.48 12.74 -21.22
N LEU A 3 10.53 11.52 -21.76
CA LEU A 3 11.79 10.81 -21.96
C LEU A 3 12.63 11.58 -22.98
N ILE A 4 13.90 11.84 -22.66
CA ILE A 4 14.88 12.39 -23.61
C ILE A 4 14.78 11.57 -24.91
N PRO A 5 14.46 12.18 -26.08
CA PRO A 5 14.03 11.45 -27.28
C PRO A 5 14.94 10.29 -27.69
N LYS A 6 16.26 10.44 -27.51
CA LYS A 6 17.28 9.42 -27.82
C LYS A 6 17.16 8.14 -26.99
N THR A 7 16.57 8.21 -25.80
CA THR A 7 16.45 7.07 -24.86
C THR A 7 15.05 6.47 -24.82
N LYS A 8 14.06 7.10 -25.48
CA LYS A 8 12.65 6.70 -25.45
C LYS A 8 12.47 5.23 -25.82
N LYS A 9 13.05 4.78 -26.93
CA LYS A 9 12.94 3.37 -27.39
C LYS A 9 13.42 2.38 -26.33
N LYS A 10 14.60 2.63 -25.74
CA LYS A 10 15.18 1.77 -24.68
C LYS A 10 14.28 1.70 -23.46
N TRP A 11 13.87 2.85 -22.93
CA TRP A 11 13.08 2.90 -21.69
C TRP A 11 11.64 2.42 -21.88
N THR A 12 11.03 2.65 -23.05
CA THR A 12 9.72 2.06 -23.37
C THR A 12 9.78 0.54 -23.40
N GLN A 13 10.81 -0.05 -24.01
CA GLN A 13 10.99 -1.50 -24.01
C GLN A 13 11.14 -2.04 -22.59
N ILE A 14 12.05 -1.46 -21.79
CA ILE A 14 12.28 -1.87 -20.40
C ILE A 14 10.99 -1.76 -19.57
N ARG A 15 10.26 -0.65 -19.69
CA ARG A 15 8.98 -0.46 -18.99
C ARG A 15 7.98 -1.56 -19.35
N ASN A 16 7.80 -1.84 -20.64
CA ASN A 16 6.81 -2.80 -21.12
C ASN A 16 7.17 -4.23 -20.69
N ASP A 17 8.46 -4.58 -20.76
CA ASP A 17 8.94 -5.90 -20.34
C ASP A 17 8.83 -6.08 -18.83
N LEU A 18 9.16 -5.06 -18.03
CA LEU A 18 8.95 -5.08 -16.58
C LEU A 18 7.48 -5.22 -16.22
N ALA A 19 6.59 -4.41 -16.81
CA ALA A 19 5.16 -4.48 -16.53
C ALA A 19 4.59 -5.86 -16.88
N ARG A 20 4.93 -6.40 -18.05
CA ARG A 20 4.50 -7.73 -18.48
C ARG A 20 5.03 -8.83 -17.55
N ASN A 21 6.32 -8.81 -17.22
CA ASN A 21 6.92 -9.84 -16.38
C ASN A 21 6.41 -9.76 -14.94
N SER A 22 6.19 -8.58 -14.38
CA SER A 22 5.57 -8.42 -13.06
C SER A 22 4.18 -9.07 -13.02
N MET A 23 3.35 -8.84 -14.04
CA MET A 23 2.02 -9.47 -14.11
C MET A 23 2.09 -10.97 -14.40
N ASN A 24 3.06 -11.44 -15.19
CA ASN A 24 3.20 -12.87 -15.50
C ASN A 24 3.66 -13.70 -14.30
N PHE A 25 4.54 -13.14 -13.47
CA PHE A 25 5.24 -13.92 -12.44
C PHE A 25 4.80 -13.58 -11.02
N LEU A 26 4.40 -12.33 -10.75
CA LEU A 26 4.07 -11.89 -9.39
C LEU A 26 2.57 -11.80 -9.12
N TRP A 27 1.72 -11.68 -10.16
CA TRP A 27 0.28 -11.61 -9.98
C TRP A 27 -0.33 -13.02 -9.84
N ASP A 28 -0.94 -13.27 -8.69
CA ASP A 28 -1.68 -14.49 -8.39
C ASP A 28 -3.14 -14.32 -8.87
N GLU A 29 -3.47 -14.84 -10.06
CA GLU A 29 -4.82 -14.74 -10.61
C GLU A 29 -5.88 -15.44 -9.76
N LYS A 30 -5.51 -16.52 -9.04
CA LYS A 30 -6.47 -17.24 -8.20
C LYS A 30 -6.85 -16.40 -6.99
N ASN A 31 -5.84 -15.81 -6.33
CA ASN A 31 -6.04 -15.04 -5.11
C ASN A 31 -6.23 -13.54 -5.34
N GLN A 32 -6.10 -13.07 -6.58
CA GLN A 32 -6.23 -11.67 -7.01
C GLN A 32 -5.36 -10.74 -6.15
N LYS A 33 -4.07 -11.04 -6.06
CA LYS A 33 -3.07 -10.27 -5.32
C LYS A 33 -1.68 -10.47 -5.90
N PHE A 34 -0.72 -9.63 -5.51
CA PHE A 34 0.70 -9.95 -5.73
C PHE A 34 1.21 -10.95 -4.68
N ILE A 35 2.05 -11.89 -5.10
CA ILE A 35 2.77 -12.79 -4.20
C ILE A 35 3.95 -12.04 -3.54
N PRO A 36 4.36 -12.41 -2.31
CA PRO A 36 5.49 -11.78 -1.64
C PRO A 36 6.80 -11.99 -2.39
N HIS A 37 7.10 -13.26 -2.72
CA HIS A 37 8.38 -13.67 -3.28
C HIS A 37 8.22 -14.80 -4.31
N ILE A 38 9.17 -14.85 -5.23
CA ILE A 38 9.47 -16.03 -6.06
C ILE A 38 10.83 -16.52 -5.60
N TYR A 39 10.88 -17.75 -5.11
CA TYR A 39 12.13 -18.39 -4.71
C TYR A 39 12.70 -19.23 -5.83
N LEU A 40 13.99 -19.06 -6.11
CA LEU A 40 14.70 -19.86 -7.11
C LEU A 40 15.04 -21.25 -6.58
N ASP A 41 15.39 -21.33 -5.29
CA ASP A 41 15.83 -22.55 -4.60
C ASP A 41 14.86 -22.98 -3.49
N GLY A 42 13.55 -22.88 -3.77
CA GLY A 42 12.50 -23.24 -2.80
C GLY A 42 12.32 -22.22 -1.67
N SER A 43 11.20 -22.35 -0.94
CA SER A 43 10.91 -21.46 0.19
C SER A 43 11.97 -21.63 1.29
N PRO A 44 12.52 -20.53 1.85
CA PRO A 44 13.42 -20.59 2.99
C PRO A 44 12.66 -20.80 4.31
N TYR A 45 11.33 -20.79 4.27
CA TYR A 45 10.48 -20.94 5.45
C TYR A 45 10.11 -22.40 5.73
N PRO A 46 9.76 -22.73 6.98
CA PRO A 46 9.21 -24.04 7.33
C PRO A 46 7.98 -24.42 6.48
N ASP A 47 7.79 -25.72 6.22
CA ASP A 47 6.72 -26.23 5.35
C ASP A 47 5.30 -25.89 5.83
N ASP A 48 5.13 -25.59 7.11
CA ASP A 48 3.85 -25.21 7.71
C ASP A 48 3.55 -23.69 7.62
N PHE A 49 4.48 -22.89 7.09
CA PHE A 49 4.31 -21.46 6.86
C PHE A 49 4.04 -21.13 5.39
N ASP A 50 2.77 -20.85 5.10
CA ASP A 50 2.35 -20.37 3.78
C ASP A 50 2.48 -18.84 3.69
N GLU A 51 3.66 -18.38 3.27
CA GLU A 51 3.94 -16.96 3.03
C GLU A 51 2.98 -16.34 2.01
N ASN A 52 2.46 -17.12 1.04
CA ASN A 52 1.55 -16.58 0.04
C ASN A 52 0.19 -16.16 0.63
N LYS A 53 -0.10 -16.43 1.90
CA LYS A 53 -1.25 -15.81 2.58
C LYS A 53 -1.05 -14.33 2.88
N ILE A 54 0.19 -13.84 2.89
CA ILE A 54 0.51 -12.45 3.19
C ILE A 54 0.14 -11.55 2.00
N TYR A 55 -0.57 -10.47 2.32
CA TYR A 55 -1.00 -9.44 1.41
C TYR A 55 -0.25 -8.14 1.72
N TYR A 56 0.52 -7.64 0.75
CA TYR A 56 1.31 -6.41 0.89
C TYR A 56 0.53 -5.20 0.39
N HIS A 57 0.13 -4.31 1.29
CA HIS A 57 -0.69 -3.15 0.89
C HIS A 57 0.15 -2.13 0.13
N GLY A 58 1.33 -1.77 0.65
CA GLY A 58 2.20 -0.76 0.06
C GLY A 58 2.66 -1.14 -1.35
N GLY A 59 3.13 -2.37 -1.54
CA GLY A 59 3.50 -2.90 -2.86
C GLY A 59 2.33 -2.86 -3.85
N THR A 60 1.13 -3.21 -3.38
CA THR A 60 -0.09 -3.14 -4.21
C THR A 60 -0.43 -1.70 -4.61
N ALA A 61 -0.34 -0.73 -3.68
CA ALA A 61 -0.58 0.68 -4.00
C ALA A 61 0.40 1.21 -5.07
N ILE A 62 1.67 0.81 -4.98
CA ILE A 62 2.69 1.16 -5.99
C ILE A 62 2.42 0.47 -7.34
N ALA A 63 1.98 -0.79 -7.35
CA ALA A 63 1.61 -1.48 -8.58
C ALA A 63 0.42 -0.80 -9.29
N ILE A 64 -0.55 -0.30 -8.51
CA ILE A 64 -1.68 0.49 -9.03
C ILE A 64 -1.16 1.83 -9.59
N GLU A 65 -0.30 2.54 -8.86
CA GLU A 65 0.34 3.78 -9.32
C GLU A 65 1.12 3.60 -10.62
N ALA A 66 1.77 2.44 -10.79
CA ALA A 66 2.49 2.06 -12.00
C ALA A 66 1.57 1.64 -13.17
N GLY A 67 0.26 1.56 -12.95
CA GLY A 67 -0.73 1.16 -13.96
C GLY A 67 -0.70 -0.33 -14.30
N LEU A 68 -0.27 -1.19 -13.37
CA LEU A 68 -0.25 -2.63 -13.58
C LEU A 68 -1.64 -3.28 -13.44
N LEU A 69 -2.52 -2.64 -12.67
CA LEU A 69 -3.87 -3.14 -12.40
C LEU A 69 -4.93 -2.36 -13.18
N ASN A 70 -5.94 -3.08 -13.66
CA ASN A 70 -7.17 -2.46 -14.17
C ASN A 70 -8.15 -2.12 -13.04
N ASN A 71 -9.20 -1.34 -13.32
CA ASN A 71 -10.17 -0.89 -12.32
C ASN A 71 -10.85 -2.03 -11.54
N LYS A 72 -11.10 -3.19 -12.17
CA LYS A 72 -11.68 -4.35 -11.47
C LYS A 72 -10.68 -4.90 -10.45
N GLN A 73 -9.42 -5.08 -10.83
CA GLN A 73 -8.36 -5.54 -9.93
C GLN A 73 -8.09 -4.52 -8.81
N VAL A 74 -8.15 -3.22 -9.11
CA VAL A 74 -8.03 -2.15 -8.10
C VAL A 74 -9.14 -2.27 -7.06
N LYS A 75 -10.40 -2.43 -7.49
CA LYS A 75 -11.54 -2.59 -6.57
C LYS A 75 -11.40 -3.84 -5.72
N THR A 76 -11.00 -4.97 -6.31
CA THR A 76 -10.73 -6.21 -5.55
C THR A 76 -9.59 -6.01 -4.55
N SER A 77 -8.53 -5.31 -4.93
CA SER A 77 -7.39 -5.02 -4.06
C SER A 77 -7.78 -4.15 -2.88
N LEU A 78 -8.58 -3.09 -3.13
CA LEU A 78 -9.12 -2.23 -2.08
C LEU A 78 -9.99 -3.03 -1.10
N ASN A 79 -10.92 -3.84 -1.61
CA ASN A 79 -11.78 -4.65 -0.75
C ASN A 79 -10.98 -5.61 0.14
N LYS A 80 -9.88 -6.18 -0.38
CA LYS A 80 -8.95 -6.99 0.43
C LYS A 80 -8.26 -6.17 1.50
N MET A 81 -7.79 -4.95 1.19
CA MET A 81 -7.18 -4.07 2.19
C MET A 81 -8.18 -3.71 3.29
N ILE A 82 -9.43 -3.40 2.95
CA ILE A 82 -10.50 -3.12 3.94
C ILE A 82 -10.76 -4.36 4.80
N ALA A 83 -10.92 -5.54 4.20
CA ALA A 83 -11.12 -6.77 4.95
C ALA A 83 -9.93 -7.10 5.88
N ASN A 84 -8.70 -6.81 5.46
CA ASN A 84 -7.51 -6.99 6.30
C ASN A 84 -7.54 -6.04 7.50
N VAL A 85 -7.95 -4.78 7.30
CA VAL A 85 -8.13 -3.79 8.38
C VAL A 85 -9.17 -4.26 9.39
N GLU A 86 -10.32 -4.74 8.91
CA GLU A 86 -11.37 -5.30 9.76
C GLU A 86 -10.88 -6.52 10.54
N ALA A 87 -10.17 -7.44 9.88
CA ALA A 87 -9.68 -8.68 10.48
C ALA A 87 -8.51 -8.46 11.47
N SER A 88 -7.72 -7.40 11.29
CA SER A 88 -6.61 -7.07 12.19
C SER A 88 -7.01 -6.12 13.31
N GLY A 89 -8.10 -5.36 13.14
CA GLY A 89 -8.46 -4.24 14.00
C GLY A 89 -7.60 -2.98 13.80
N ALA A 90 -6.89 -2.87 12.67
CA ALA A 90 -6.00 -1.73 12.41
C ALA A 90 -6.78 -0.43 12.18
N GLY A 91 -6.09 0.71 12.31
CA GLY A 91 -6.71 2.02 12.14
C GLY A 91 -7.07 2.38 10.70
N SER A 92 -6.33 1.89 9.71
CA SER A 92 -6.54 2.24 8.30
C SER A 92 -5.92 1.24 7.33
N ILE A 93 -6.23 1.40 6.03
CA ILE A 93 -5.60 0.63 4.94
C ILE A 93 -4.10 0.90 4.79
N GLY A 94 -3.51 1.76 5.62
CA GLY A 94 -2.07 2.01 5.70
C GLY A 94 -1.26 0.87 6.31
N LEU A 95 -1.86 -0.21 6.80
CA LEU A 95 -1.18 -1.47 7.13
C LEU A 95 -0.10 -1.81 6.10
N THR A 96 1.10 -2.17 6.52
CA THR A 96 2.18 -2.56 5.59
C THR A 96 1.89 -3.89 4.91
N LEU A 97 1.45 -4.87 5.70
CA LEU A 97 1.08 -6.21 5.26
C LEU A 97 0.12 -6.87 6.24
N TYR A 98 -0.62 -7.89 5.77
CA TYR A 98 -1.47 -8.73 6.61
C TYR A 98 -1.64 -10.15 6.02
N PRO A 99 -1.63 -11.22 6.84
CA PRO A 99 -1.26 -11.24 8.25
C PRO A 99 0.22 -10.87 8.47
N PRO A 100 0.62 -10.45 9.67
CA PRO A 100 2.03 -10.22 9.98
C PRO A 100 2.83 -11.52 9.93
N TYR A 101 4.10 -11.42 9.59
CA TYR A 101 5.05 -12.51 9.77
C TYR A 101 5.14 -12.90 11.25
N PRO A 102 5.33 -14.20 11.55
CA PRO A 102 5.54 -14.67 12.91
C PRO A 102 6.76 -14.05 13.58
N LYS A 103 6.78 -14.07 14.92
CA LYS A 103 7.88 -13.51 15.74
C LYS A 103 9.26 -14.10 15.41
N TRP A 104 9.32 -15.33 14.91
CA TRP A 104 10.56 -16.00 14.55
C TRP A 104 11.13 -15.56 13.19
N ALA A 105 10.35 -14.87 12.35
CA ALA A 105 10.72 -14.60 10.96
C ALA A 105 11.82 -13.54 10.78
N PHE A 106 12.04 -12.68 11.78
CA PHE A 106 12.99 -11.58 11.69
C PHE A 106 14.00 -11.57 12.84
N GLU A 107 15.26 -11.35 12.49
CA GLU A 107 16.32 -11.13 13.48
C GLU A 107 16.12 -9.82 14.26
N ASN A 108 15.71 -8.76 13.55
CA ASN A 108 15.40 -7.47 14.14
C ASN A 108 14.17 -7.59 15.07
N LYS A 109 14.39 -7.41 16.37
CA LYS A 109 13.35 -7.56 17.40
C LYS A 109 12.26 -6.49 17.35
N GLY A 110 12.48 -5.38 16.64
CA GLY A 110 11.44 -4.37 16.35
C GLY A 110 10.40 -4.83 15.32
N MET A 111 10.67 -5.90 14.57
CA MET A 111 9.78 -6.47 13.56
C MET A 111 8.90 -7.60 14.12
N TYR A 112 8.47 -7.49 15.39
CA TYR A 112 7.48 -8.40 15.95
C TYR A 112 6.12 -8.23 15.22
N PRO A 113 5.16 -9.16 15.35
CA PRO A 113 3.86 -9.03 14.70
C PRO A 113 3.16 -7.69 15.01
N TYR A 114 2.74 -6.95 13.99
CA TYR A 114 2.21 -5.58 14.05
C TYR A 114 3.21 -4.50 14.51
N GLY A 115 4.50 -4.84 14.59
CA GLY A 115 5.58 -3.91 14.88
C GLY A 115 6.19 -3.35 13.60
N TYR A 116 6.33 -2.02 13.54
CA TYR A 116 7.06 -1.30 12.50
C TYR A 116 6.64 -1.71 11.07
N GLN A 117 7.50 -2.38 10.30
CA GLN A 117 7.19 -2.81 8.92
C GLN A 117 6.50 -4.19 8.84
N ASN A 118 6.39 -4.92 9.95
CA ASN A 118 5.74 -6.23 10.02
C ASN A 118 4.26 -6.10 10.40
N GLY A 119 3.49 -5.37 9.57
CA GLY A 119 2.06 -5.13 9.82
C GLY A 119 1.75 -3.90 10.66
N GLY A 120 2.71 -2.99 10.88
CA GLY A 120 2.39 -1.65 11.37
C GLY A 120 1.62 -0.84 10.31
N ASP A 121 0.82 0.14 10.75
CA ASP A 121 0.06 1.04 9.88
C ASP A 121 0.85 2.32 9.58
N TRP A 122 1.14 2.53 8.29
CA TRP A 122 1.91 3.66 7.80
C TRP A 122 1.03 4.55 6.93
N THR A 123 0.72 5.75 7.44
CA THR A 123 -0.09 6.75 6.75
C THR A 123 0.38 7.00 5.32
N TRP A 124 1.69 7.05 5.11
CA TRP A 124 2.23 7.43 3.81
C TRP A 124 2.01 6.37 2.72
N PHE A 125 1.90 5.09 3.08
CA PHE A 125 1.47 4.05 2.16
C PHE A 125 -0.02 4.10 1.90
N GLY A 126 -0.83 4.20 2.97
CA GLY A 126 -2.28 4.31 2.86
C GLY A 126 -2.70 5.49 1.98
N ALA A 127 -2.14 6.67 2.22
CA ALA A 127 -2.44 7.87 1.44
C ALA A 127 -2.03 7.76 -0.03
N ARG A 128 -0.97 7.02 -0.39
CA ARG A 128 -0.63 6.76 -1.79
C ARG A 128 -1.71 5.93 -2.48
N MET A 129 -2.32 4.98 -1.79
CA MET A 129 -3.49 4.25 -2.30
C MET A 129 -4.66 5.23 -2.55
N ILE A 130 -4.93 6.15 -1.62
CA ILE A 130 -5.98 7.19 -1.76
C ILE A 130 -5.76 8.00 -3.05
N GLN A 131 -4.54 8.46 -3.31
CA GLN A 131 -4.24 9.23 -4.52
C GLN A 131 -4.58 8.48 -5.80
N GLN A 132 -4.33 7.16 -5.85
CA GLN A 132 -4.68 6.36 -7.02
C GLN A 132 -6.19 6.12 -7.13
N LEU A 133 -6.87 5.91 -6.00
CA LEU A 133 -8.33 5.78 -5.99
C LEU A 133 -9.01 7.02 -6.59
N VAL A 134 -8.57 8.23 -6.19
CA VAL A 134 -9.10 9.49 -6.77
C VAL A 134 -8.84 9.54 -8.28
N LYS A 135 -7.59 9.30 -8.71
CA LYS A 135 -7.21 9.34 -10.13
C LYS A 135 -7.97 8.35 -11.01
N LEU A 136 -8.40 7.22 -10.44
CA LEU A 136 -9.14 6.16 -11.13
C LEU A 136 -10.66 6.31 -11.00
N GLY A 137 -11.15 7.35 -10.33
CA GLY A 137 -12.58 7.64 -10.19
C GLY A 137 -13.28 6.98 -9.00
N PHE A 138 -12.55 6.29 -8.12
CA PHE A 138 -13.07 5.71 -6.86
C PHE A 138 -13.11 6.77 -5.75
N VAL A 139 -13.73 7.92 -6.03
CA VAL A 139 -13.61 9.11 -5.17
C VAL A 139 -14.29 8.92 -3.83
N LYS A 140 -15.45 8.26 -3.79
CA LYS A 140 -16.14 7.97 -2.53
C LYS A 140 -15.27 7.07 -1.65
N GLU A 141 -14.76 5.99 -2.21
CA GLU A 141 -13.88 5.06 -1.50
C GLU A 141 -12.59 5.75 -1.04
N ALA A 142 -12.01 6.62 -1.88
CA ALA A 142 -10.85 7.42 -1.51
C ALA A 142 -11.12 8.31 -0.30
N TYR A 143 -12.26 9.01 -0.29
CA TYR A 143 -12.66 9.85 0.83
C TYR A 143 -12.87 9.04 2.11
N ASP A 144 -13.67 7.96 2.03
CA ASP A 144 -13.97 7.09 3.18
C ASP A 144 -12.69 6.52 3.81
N GLN A 145 -11.72 6.09 2.99
CA GLN A 145 -10.47 5.52 3.46
C GLN A 145 -9.42 6.56 3.88
N LEU A 146 -9.58 7.83 3.49
CA LEU A 146 -8.72 8.93 3.93
C LEU A 146 -9.04 9.34 5.38
N LEU A 147 -10.32 9.32 5.76
CA LEU A 147 -10.79 9.86 7.05
C LEU A 147 -10.02 9.33 8.28
N PRO A 148 -9.80 8.02 8.47
CA PRO A 148 -9.09 7.54 9.65
C PRO A 148 -7.65 8.07 9.75
N MET A 149 -7.02 8.32 8.59
CA MET A 149 -5.66 8.85 8.53
C MET A 149 -5.59 10.34 8.83
N THR A 150 -6.59 11.13 8.46
CA THR A 150 -6.66 12.57 8.82
C THR A 150 -7.13 12.76 10.26
N ASP A 151 -8.08 11.94 10.73
CA ASP A 151 -8.60 12.01 12.10
C ASP A 151 -7.50 11.77 13.13
N ARG A 152 -6.61 10.80 12.88
CA ARG A 152 -5.48 10.54 13.77
C ARG A 152 -4.43 11.65 13.76
N VAL A 153 -4.29 12.43 12.68
CA VAL A 153 -3.42 13.61 12.67
C VAL A 153 -3.98 14.69 13.61
N ILE A 154 -5.28 14.95 13.52
CA ILE A 154 -5.97 15.93 14.37
C ILE A 154 -5.89 15.47 15.84
N LYS A 155 -6.29 14.22 16.11
CA LYS A 155 -6.34 13.65 17.47
C LYS A 155 -4.98 13.66 18.17
N ASN A 156 -3.91 13.30 17.45
CA ASN A 156 -2.57 13.18 18.04
C ASN A 156 -1.74 14.45 17.89
N ASN A 157 -2.29 15.50 17.27
CA ASN A 157 -1.61 16.78 17.01
C ASN A 157 -0.23 16.59 16.36
N GLY A 158 -0.14 15.74 15.33
CA GLY A 158 1.14 15.41 14.71
C GLY A 158 1.04 14.49 13.51
N PHE A 159 2.12 14.47 12.71
CA PHE A 159 2.29 13.57 11.57
C PHE A 159 3.25 12.47 11.97
N TYR A 160 2.72 11.41 12.57
CA TYR A 160 3.55 10.31 13.04
C TYR A 160 4.04 9.41 11.89
N GLU A 161 5.18 8.78 12.12
CA GLU A 161 5.86 7.89 11.18
C GLU A 161 4.99 6.66 10.88
N TRP A 162 4.51 6.02 11.93
CA TRP A 162 3.63 4.85 11.85
C TRP A 162 2.74 4.74 13.09
N TYR A 163 1.80 3.82 13.03
CA TYR A 163 0.82 3.54 14.08
C TYR A 163 0.79 2.04 14.37
N THR A 164 0.64 1.71 15.66
CA THR A 164 0.39 0.32 16.07
C THR A 164 -0.96 -0.16 15.55
N VAL A 165 -1.21 -1.48 15.64
CA VAL A 165 -2.54 -2.04 15.31
C VAL A 165 -3.67 -1.41 16.13
N ASP A 166 -3.39 -1.02 17.38
CA ASP A 166 -4.33 -0.28 18.25
C ASP A 166 -4.47 1.22 17.89
N ASN A 167 -3.93 1.63 16.74
CA ASN A 167 -3.91 3.01 16.26
C ASN A 167 -3.22 4.00 17.21
N LYS A 168 -2.17 3.56 17.93
CA LYS A 168 -1.32 4.42 18.77
C LYS A 168 -0.14 4.96 17.95
N PRO A 169 0.18 6.26 18.06
CA PRO A 169 1.27 6.87 17.29
C PRO A 169 2.64 6.38 17.75
N GLU A 170 3.53 6.10 16.80
CA GLU A 170 4.89 5.64 17.05
C GLU A 170 5.90 6.35 16.12
N GLY A 171 7.16 6.34 16.50
CA GLY A 171 8.25 6.98 15.74
C GLY A 171 8.18 8.52 15.74
N SER A 172 8.70 9.15 14.69
CA SER A 172 8.76 10.61 14.60
C SER A 172 7.37 11.25 14.46
N GLY A 173 6.99 12.17 15.36
CA GLY A 173 5.74 12.95 15.29
C GLY A 173 5.73 14.09 14.26
N THR A 174 6.85 14.33 13.57
CA THR A 174 7.00 15.35 12.51
C THR A 174 7.39 14.74 11.17
N PHE A 175 6.97 13.50 10.93
CA PHE A 175 7.30 12.75 9.73
C PHE A 175 6.65 13.40 8.50
N ARG A 176 7.45 14.19 7.78
CA ARG A 176 7.04 14.96 6.59
C ARG A 176 6.52 14.08 5.44
N GLY A 177 6.90 12.80 5.42
CA GLY A 177 6.38 11.82 4.48
C GLY A 177 4.86 11.67 4.59
N SER A 178 4.34 11.53 5.82
CA SER A 178 2.89 11.47 6.11
C SER A 178 2.20 12.78 5.77
N ALA A 179 2.82 13.93 6.07
CA ALA A 179 2.23 15.23 5.76
C ALA A 179 2.05 15.44 4.24
N GLY A 180 3.10 15.19 3.45
CA GLY A 180 3.09 15.48 2.01
C GLY A 180 2.09 14.62 1.22
N VAL A 181 2.01 13.33 1.53
CA VAL A 181 1.07 12.41 0.87
C VAL A 181 -0.39 12.66 1.26
N LEU A 182 -0.69 13.04 2.50
CA LEU A 182 -2.03 13.43 2.91
C LEU A 182 -2.46 14.73 2.25
N TYR A 183 -1.58 15.74 2.25
CA TYR A 183 -1.83 16.99 1.54
C TYR A 183 -2.14 16.73 0.06
N LYS A 184 -1.34 15.89 -0.60
CA LYS A 184 -1.60 15.56 -2.01
C LYS A 184 -2.93 14.83 -2.23
N SER A 185 -3.34 13.96 -1.32
CA SER A 185 -4.65 13.32 -1.40
C SER A 185 -5.80 14.33 -1.27
N ILE A 186 -5.66 15.31 -0.38
CA ILE A 186 -6.64 16.39 -0.19
C ILE A 186 -6.72 17.25 -1.45
N GLU A 187 -5.59 17.70 -2.00
CA GLU A 187 -5.57 18.48 -3.25
C GLU A 187 -6.30 17.74 -4.39
N LEU A 188 -6.05 16.43 -4.55
CA LEU A 188 -6.71 15.65 -5.60
C LEU A 188 -8.24 15.57 -5.41
N LEU A 189 -8.71 15.50 -4.17
CA LEU A 189 -10.15 15.51 -3.85
C LEU A 189 -10.77 16.88 -4.11
N GLU A 190 -10.08 17.96 -3.75
CA GLU A 190 -10.50 19.34 -4.03
C GLU A 190 -10.57 19.61 -5.54
N GLU A 191 -9.52 19.24 -6.28
CA GLU A 191 -9.48 19.33 -7.74
C GLU A 191 -10.63 18.55 -8.41
N TRP A 192 -10.98 17.38 -7.86
CA TRP A 192 -12.13 16.62 -8.34
C TRP A 192 -13.45 17.35 -8.06
N ALA A 193 -13.62 17.87 -6.85
CA ALA A 193 -14.84 18.55 -6.42
C ALA A 193 -15.09 19.84 -7.19
N GLU A 194 -14.04 20.61 -7.50
CA GLU A 194 -14.14 21.81 -8.34
C GLU A 194 -14.64 21.50 -9.75
N LYS A 195 -14.25 20.35 -10.32
CA LYS A 195 -14.72 19.90 -11.63
C LYS A 195 -16.16 19.39 -11.64
N GLN A 196 -16.77 19.16 -10.48
CA GLN A 196 -18.18 18.76 -10.37
C GLN A 196 -19.15 19.96 -10.27
N LYS A 197 -18.61 21.18 -10.13
CA LYS A 197 -19.40 22.42 -10.13
C LYS A 197 -19.79 22.81 -11.56
#